data_AF-A0A820L329-F1
#
_entry.id   AF-A0A820L329-F1
#
_cell.length_a   1.000
_cell.length_b   1.000
_cell.length_c   1.000
_cell.angle_alpha   90.00
_cell.angle_beta   90.00
_cell.angle_gamma   90.00
#
_symmetry.space_group_name_H-M   'P 1'
#
loop_
_entity.id
_entity.type
_entity.pdbx_description
1 polymer ?
#
loop_
_entity_poly.entity_id
_entity_poly.type
_entity_poly.pdbx_seq_one_letter_code
_entity_poly.pdbx_strand_id
1 'polypeptide(L)'
;KFTYWPLSLTNNNYLNRQKLFRLERLPNFVTLNRSIDALGKIIDNKDSLLIKPFLNLSNNIDKDQLKNYAQDQIRNVENNLTDDNEYNHATLNNSQRQAIKNALENRLTFIQGPPGTGKTETSAWIIHLWLQNFFQEGQPILICAETHQAVDNLTRRLLQYRQYRLIRYGEPR
;
A
#
# COMPACT_ATOMS: atom_id res chain seq x y z
N LYS A 1 -18.39 7.65 -25.21
CA LYS A 1 -17.46 8.20 -26.22
C LYS A 1 -17.59 7.33 -27.48
N PHE A 2 -17.79 7.98 -28.62
CA PHE A 2 -18.42 7.52 -29.86
C PHE A 2 -18.09 6.11 -30.36
N THR A 3 -19.12 5.37 -30.77
CA THR A 3 -19.04 4.26 -31.74
C THR A 3 -19.59 4.76 -33.07
N TYR A 4 -18.73 4.86 -34.08
CA TYR A 4 -19.10 5.14 -35.47
C TYR A 4 -18.82 3.87 -36.30
N TRP A 5 -19.72 3.55 -37.24
CA TRP A 5 -19.66 2.30 -38.01
C TRP A 5 -19.88 2.56 -39.51
N PRO A 6 -18.88 2.34 -40.38
CA PRO A 6 -19.14 2.15 -41.80
C PRO A 6 -19.00 0.66 -42.13
N LEU A 7 -20.12 -0.02 -42.34
CA LEU A 7 -20.15 -1.32 -43.02
C LEU A 7 -20.23 -1.05 -44.53
N SER A 8 -19.11 -1.16 -45.24
CA SER A 8 -19.12 -1.41 -46.68
C SER A 8 -18.43 -2.75 -46.94
N LEU A 9 -19.23 -3.82 -46.96
CA LEU A 9 -18.83 -5.11 -47.50
C LEU A 9 -18.93 -5.02 -49.02
N THR A 10 -17.81 -4.75 -49.69
CA THR A 10 -17.73 -5.03 -51.13
C THR A 10 -17.19 -6.45 -51.32
N ASN A 11 -18.02 -7.26 -51.97
CA ASN A 11 -17.67 -8.59 -52.43
C ASN A 11 -16.57 -8.48 -53.49
N ASN A 12 -15.32 -8.74 -53.13
CA ASN A 12 -14.40 -9.43 -54.02
C ASN A 12 -13.20 -10.01 -53.27
N ASN A 13 -12.95 -11.27 -53.59
CA ASN A 13 -11.96 -12.15 -53.01
C ASN A 13 -10.51 -11.70 -53.24
N TYR A 14 -9.62 -12.30 -52.43
CA TYR A 14 -8.16 -12.39 -52.59
C TYR A 14 -7.36 -11.16 -52.13
N LEU A 15 -7.17 -11.02 -50.81
CA LEU A 15 -5.89 -10.66 -50.15
C LEU A 15 -6.13 -10.42 -48.64
N ASN A 16 -5.49 -11.27 -47.82
CA ASN A 16 -4.84 -10.99 -46.53
C ASN A 16 -5.28 -11.78 -45.30
N ARG A 17 -4.25 -12.18 -44.55
CA ARG A 17 -4.23 -12.60 -43.15
C ARG A 17 -4.77 -11.50 -42.20
N GLN A 18 -5.94 -10.95 -42.46
CA GLN A 18 -6.62 -10.01 -41.58
C GLN A 18 -7.77 -10.74 -40.90
N LYS A 19 -7.45 -11.58 -39.91
CA LYS A 19 -8.46 -11.98 -38.92
C LYS A 19 -8.94 -10.69 -38.25
N LEU A 20 -10.20 -10.30 -38.46
CA LEU A 20 -10.82 -9.23 -37.69
C LEU A 20 -10.95 -9.71 -36.24
N PHE A 21 -10.19 -9.10 -35.34
CA PHE A 21 -10.31 -9.34 -33.90
C PHE A 21 -11.18 -8.23 -33.29
N ARG A 22 -12.14 -8.63 -32.47
CA ARG A 22 -12.92 -7.72 -31.62
C ARG A 22 -12.38 -7.83 -30.20
N LEU A 23 -11.87 -6.72 -29.68
CA LEU A 23 -11.48 -6.60 -28.28
C LEU A 23 -12.62 -5.95 -27.50
N GLU A 24 -13.18 -6.68 -26.55
CA GLU A 24 -14.19 -6.17 -25.64
C GLU A 24 -13.63 -6.10 -24.22
N ARG A 25 -13.87 -4.97 -23.55
CA ARG A 25 -13.52 -4.82 -22.15
C ARG A 25 -14.61 -5.43 -21.29
N LEU A 26 -14.31 -6.56 -20.66
CA LEU A 26 -15.20 -7.22 -19.71
C LEU A 26 -14.96 -6.72 -18.27
N PRO A 27 -15.91 -6.96 -17.35
CA PRO A 27 -15.72 -6.72 -15.92
C PRO A 27 -14.51 -7.49 -15.37
N ASN A 28 -13.81 -6.91 -14.38
CA ASN A 28 -12.65 -7.54 -13.76
C ASN A 28 -13.08 -8.51 -12.65
N PHE A 29 -13.48 -9.71 -13.04
CA PHE A 29 -13.86 -10.77 -12.11
C PHE A 29 -12.70 -11.26 -11.24
N VAL A 30 -11.44 -11.12 -11.69
CA VAL A 30 -10.27 -11.51 -10.91
C VAL A 30 -10.15 -10.67 -9.64
N THR A 31 -10.32 -9.35 -9.73
CA THR A 31 -10.30 -8.48 -8.55
C THR A 31 -11.47 -8.79 -7.61
N LEU A 32 -12.67 -9.02 -8.15
CA LEU A 32 -13.84 -9.35 -7.33
C LEU A 32 -13.64 -10.65 -6.54
N ASN A 33 -13.20 -11.72 -7.21
CA ASN A 33 -12.99 -13.01 -6.56
C ASN A 33 -11.90 -12.92 -5.48
N ARG A 34 -10.82 -12.17 -5.74
CA ARG A 34 -9.77 -11.92 -4.72
C ARG A 34 -10.32 -11.24 -3.47
N SER A 35 -11.23 -10.28 -3.62
CA SER A 35 -11.87 -9.62 -2.48
C SER A 35 -12.78 -10.58 -1.70
N ILE A 36 -13.55 -11.43 -2.40
CA ILE A 36 -14.39 -12.46 -1.77
C ILE A 36 -13.52 -13.45 -0.98
N ASP A 37 -12.45 -13.95 -1.59
CA ASP A 37 -11.51 -14.88 -0.95
C ASP A 37 -10.84 -14.24 0.29
N ALA A 38 -10.46 -12.97 0.20
CA ALA A 38 -9.87 -12.23 1.33
C ALA A 38 -10.86 -12.10 2.49
N LEU A 39 -12.13 -11.81 2.22
CA LEU A 39 -13.19 -11.75 3.24
C LEU A 39 -13.42 -13.13 3.88
N GLY A 40 -13.42 -14.20 3.08
CA GLY A 40 -13.49 -15.57 3.60
C GLY A 40 -12.37 -15.84 4.59
N LYS A 41 -11.12 -15.53 4.23
CA LYS A 41 -9.95 -15.69 5.11
C LYS A 41 -10.03 -14.87 6.40
N ILE A 42 -10.60 -13.66 6.35
CA ILE A 42 -10.84 -12.82 7.53
C ILE A 42 -11.85 -13.49 8.46
N ILE A 43 -12.91 -14.08 7.91
CA ILE A 43 -13.96 -14.78 8.66
C ILE A 43 -13.40 -16.04 9.33
N ASP A 44 -12.51 -16.75 8.66
CA ASP A 44 -11.89 -17.97 9.19
C ASP A 44 -10.87 -17.66 10.29
N ASN A 45 -10.24 -16.48 10.26
CA ASN A 45 -9.19 -16.05 11.21
C ASN A 45 -9.63 -14.90 12.13
N LYS A 46 -10.91 -14.85 12.53
CA LYS A 46 -11.47 -13.75 13.34
C LYS A 46 -10.71 -13.48 14.65
N ASP A 47 -10.16 -14.52 15.27
CA ASP A 47 -9.43 -14.42 16.54
C ASP A 47 -7.95 -14.02 16.37
N SER A 48 -7.47 -13.89 15.14
CA SER A 48 -6.10 -13.45 14.89
C SER A 48 -5.87 -12.08 15.53
N LEU A 49 -4.79 -11.97 16.31
CA LEU A 49 -4.35 -10.71 16.92
C LEU A 49 -4.14 -9.61 15.87
N LEU A 50 -3.86 -9.97 14.61
CA LEU A 50 -3.75 -9.02 13.50
C LEU A 50 -5.10 -8.45 13.08
N ILE A 51 -6.15 -9.25 13.06
CA ILE A 51 -7.46 -8.93 12.47
C ILE A 51 -8.42 -8.39 13.54
N LYS A 52 -8.33 -8.91 14.77
CA LYS A 52 -9.21 -8.57 15.89
C LYS A 52 -9.32 -7.06 16.17
N PRO A 53 -8.22 -6.26 16.14
CA PRO A 53 -8.34 -4.81 16.31
C PRO A 53 -9.19 -4.15 15.21
N PHE A 54 -9.10 -4.63 13.97
CA PHE A 54 -9.87 -4.11 12.84
C PHE A 54 -11.34 -4.54 12.87
N LEU A 55 -11.64 -5.77 13.30
CA LEU A 55 -13.01 -6.24 13.48
C LEU A 55 -13.70 -5.49 14.63
N ASN A 56 -12.97 -5.27 15.72
CA ASN A 56 -13.48 -4.48 16.84
C ASN A 56 -13.73 -3.03 16.39
N LEU A 57 -12.93 -2.45 15.49
CA LEU A 57 -13.10 -1.07 14.98
C LEU A 57 -14.46 -0.87 14.30
N SER A 58 -15.01 -1.92 13.68
CA SER A 58 -16.34 -1.92 13.09
C SER A 58 -17.48 -2.00 14.12
N ASN A 59 -17.21 -2.52 15.31
CA ASN A 59 -18.19 -2.73 16.37
C ASN A 59 -17.99 -1.67 17.47
N ASN A 60 -18.32 -0.40 17.16
CA ASN A 60 -18.34 0.75 18.09
C ASN A 60 -17.33 0.61 19.26
N ILE A 61 -16.04 0.76 18.96
CA ILE A 61 -15.02 0.61 20.02
C ILE A 61 -15.16 1.72 21.06
N ASP A 62 -15.27 1.29 22.31
CA ASP A 62 -14.96 2.09 23.47
C ASP A 62 -13.49 2.59 23.41
N LYS A 63 -13.32 3.93 23.33
CA LYS A 63 -12.02 4.60 23.09
C LYS A 63 -10.93 4.17 24.07
N ASP A 64 -11.32 3.73 25.26
CA ASP A 64 -10.39 3.31 26.31
C ASP A 64 -9.80 1.92 26.05
N GLN A 65 -10.52 1.03 25.35
CA GLN A 65 -9.95 -0.25 24.92
C GLN A 65 -8.85 -0.08 23.87
N LEU A 66 -9.03 0.85 22.91
CA LEU A 66 -8.00 1.15 21.91
C LEU A 66 -6.72 1.71 22.54
N LYS A 67 -6.84 2.56 23.57
CA LYS A 67 -5.68 3.11 24.29
C LYS A 67 -4.88 2.03 25.00
N ASN A 68 -5.56 1.09 25.65
CA ASN A 68 -4.89 0.00 26.37
C ASN A 68 -4.17 -0.95 25.40
N TYR A 69 -4.78 -1.29 24.26
CA TYR A 69 -4.12 -2.09 23.21
C TYR A 69 -2.90 -1.41 22.58
N ALA A 70 -2.93 -0.07 22.45
CA ALA A 70 -1.77 0.68 21.98
C ALA A 70 -0.65 0.71 23.03
N GLN A 71 -0.98 0.93 24.31
CA GLN A 71 -0.02 1.05 25.41
C GLN A 71 0.75 -0.25 25.72
N ASP A 72 0.10 -1.41 25.63
CA ASP A 72 0.76 -2.71 25.91
C ASP A 72 1.87 -3.07 24.90
N GLN A 73 1.98 -2.35 23.77
CA GLN A 73 2.98 -2.60 22.73
C GLN A 73 4.06 -1.50 22.63
N ILE A 74 3.85 -0.32 23.25
CA ILE A 74 4.75 0.84 23.18
C ILE A 74 6.00 0.66 24.07
N ARG A 75 5.91 -0.13 25.14
CA ARG A 75 6.99 -0.29 26.15
C ARG A 75 8.34 -0.82 25.62
N ASN A 76 8.39 -1.33 24.39
CA ASN A 76 9.61 -1.87 23.79
C ASN A 76 10.28 -0.95 22.74
N VAL A 77 9.66 0.16 22.34
CA VAL A 77 10.18 1.04 21.26
C VAL A 77 11.01 2.20 21.80
N GLU A 78 10.70 2.71 23.00
CA GLU A 78 11.38 3.89 23.59
C GLU A 78 12.88 3.69 23.81
N ASN A 79 13.38 2.44 23.86
CA ASN A 79 14.79 2.15 24.13
C ASN A 79 15.69 2.07 22.88
N ASN A 80 15.14 2.14 21.65
CA ASN A 80 15.91 1.93 20.41
C ASN A 80 15.96 3.16 19.47
N LEU A 81 15.35 4.29 19.83
CA LEU A 81 15.36 5.51 19.00
C LEU A 81 16.54 6.45 19.36
N THR A 82 17.74 5.91 19.59
CA THR A 82 18.91 6.67 20.05
C THR A 82 19.82 7.23 18.93
N ASP A 83 19.34 7.40 17.70
CA ASP A 83 20.13 8.07 16.67
C ASP A 83 19.33 9.15 15.92
N ASP A 84 19.24 10.32 16.55
CA ASP A 84 18.61 11.57 16.08
C ASP A 84 19.25 12.18 14.81
N ASN A 85 20.27 11.54 14.24
CA ASN A 85 21.10 12.17 13.21
C ASN A 85 20.51 12.06 11.80
N GLU A 86 19.89 10.94 11.40
CA GLU A 86 19.32 10.80 10.04
C GLU A 86 17.96 11.51 9.92
N TYR A 87 17.20 11.56 11.01
CA TYR A 87 15.88 12.19 11.11
C TYR A 87 15.91 13.71 10.85
N ASN A 88 17.03 14.35 11.19
CA ASN A 88 17.23 15.79 11.04
C ASN A 88 17.78 16.20 9.66
N HIS A 89 18.37 15.27 8.90
CA HIS A 89 18.87 15.54 7.55
C HIS A 89 17.77 15.59 6.48
N ALA A 90 16.60 15.03 6.78
CA ALA A 90 15.43 15.13 5.94
C ALA A 90 14.76 16.51 6.13
N THR A 91 14.49 17.23 5.03
CA THR A 91 13.65 18.44 5.03
C THR A 91 12.17 18.08 5.26
N LEU A 92 11.86 17.47 6.40
CA LEU A 92 10.52 17.11 6.83
C LEU A 92 9.98 18.19 7.77
N ASN A 93 8.73 18.57 7.57
CA ASN A 93 8.06 19.49 8.48
C ASN A 93 7.59 18.77 9.76
N ASN A 94 7.15 19.54 10.76
CA ASN A 94 6.74 19.00 12.07
C ASN A 94 5.58 17.99 11.98
N SER A 95 4.61 18.19 11.07
CA SER A 95 3.48 17.27 10.94
C SER A 95 3.88 15.94 10.30
N GLN A 96 4.80 15.95 9.35
CA GLN A 96 5.38 14.74 8.75
C GLN A 96 6.21 13.97 9.78
N ARG A 97 7.03 14.67 10.58
CA ARG A 97 7.78 14.08 11.70
C ARG A 97 6.84 13.42 12.70
N GLN A 98 5.78 14.11 13.12
CA GLN A 98 4.82 13.51 14.05
C GLN A 98 4.14 12.27 13.43
N ALA A 99 3.79 12.31 12.15
CA ALA A 99 3.20 11.17 11.45
C ALA A 99 4.15 9.96 11.40
N ILE A 100 5.45 10.20 11.15
CA ILE A 100 6.48 9.16 11.16
C ILE A 100 6.63 8.57 12.56
N LYS A 101 6.80 9.41 13.59
CA LYS A 101 6.89 8.97 14.98
C LYS A 101 5.70 8.10 15.37
N ASN A 102 4.49 8.56 15.08
CA ASN A 102 3.28 7.79 15.34
C ASN A 102 3.28 6.44 14.61
N ALA A 103 3.77 6.37 13.37
CA ALA A 103 3.86 5.13 12.60
C ALA A 103 4.91 4.14 13.16
N LEU A 104 5.96 4.63 13.82
CA LEU A 104 6.96 3.78 14.47
C LEU A 104 6.47 3.22 15.81
N GLU A 105 5.67 4.00 16.55
CA GLU A 105 5.25 3.65 17.92
C GLU A 105 3.91 2.89 17.97
N ASN A 106 3.05 3.05 16.96
CA ASN A 106 1.71 2.47 16.96
C ASN A 106 1.57 1.34 15.95
N ARG A 107 0.87 0.27 16.37
CA ARG A 107 0.51 -0.88 15.51
C ARG A 107 -0.33 -0.50 14.29
N LEU A 108 -1.13 0.56 14.38
CA LEU A 108 -1.96 1.09 13.29
C LEU A 108 -1.92 2.60 13.31
N THR A 109 -1.55 3.19 12.18
CA THR A 109 -1.47 4.64 12.02
C THR A 109 -2.15 5.08 10.73
N PHE A 110 -3.08 6.02 10.84
CA PHE A 110 -3.71 6.67 9.69
C PHE A 110 -3.01 8.01 9.43
N ILE A 111 -2.48 8.16 8.22
CA ILE A 111 -1.84 9.40 7.78
C ILE A 111 -2.72 10.05 6.72
N GLN A 112 -3.25 11.22 7.04
CA GLN A 112 -4.08 12.01 6.15
C GLN A 112 -3.38 13.32 5.80
N GLY A 113 -3.52 13.76 4.54
CA GLY A 113 -3.03 15.05 4.11
C GLY A 113 -3.65 15.51 2.78
N PRO A 114 -3.84 16.82 2.55
CA PRO A 114 -4.22 17.40 1.26
C PRO A 114 -3.31 16.96 0.09
N PRO A 115 -3.72 17.12 -1.18
CA PRO A 115 -2.85 16.85 -2.32
C PRO A 115 -1.56 17.70 -2.23
N GLY A 116 -0.41 17.11 -2.55
CA GLY A 116 0.88 17.80 -2.52
C GLY A 116 1.61 17.86 -1.16
N THR A 117 1.02 17.40 -0.05
CA THR A 117 1.64 17.50 1.30
C THR A 117 2.73 16.46 1.60
N GLY A 118 3.32 15.86 0.57
CA GLY A 118 4.43 14.92 0.74
C GLY A 118 4.06 13.56 1.34
N LYS A 119 2.80 13.12 1.28
CA LYS A 119 2.37 11.81 1.82
C LYS A 119 3.26 10.64 1.36
N THR A 120 3.57 10.58 0.07
CA THR A 120 4.46 9.55 -0.50
C THR A 120 5.87 9.64 0.08
N GLU A 121 6.38 10.85 0.29
CA GLU A 121 7.69 11.09 0.91
C GLU A 121 7.69 10.62 2.36
N THR A 122 6.65 10.98 3.12
CA THR A 122 6.44 10.54 4.50
C THR A 122 6.35 9.01 4.59
N SER A 123 5.63 8.36 3.68
CA SER A 123 5.56 6.88 3.62
C SER A 123 6.93 6.25 3.33
N ALA A 124 7.72 6.84 2.43
CA ALA A 124 9.07 6.34 2.14
C ALA A 124 9.97 6.42 3.38
N TRP A 125 9.89 7.51 4.14
CA TRP A 125 10.62 7.66 5.41
C TRP A 125 10.21 6.64 6.47
N ILE A 126 8.91 6.37 6.61
CA ILE A 126 8.43 5.34 7.54
C ILE A 126 9.03 3.98 7.19
N ILE A 127 9.00 3.60 5.91
CA ILE A 127 9.53 2.32 5.43
C ILE A 127 11.04 2.25 5.64
N HIS A 128 11.76 3.33 5.32
CA HIS A 128 13.21 3.45 5.56
C HIS A 128 13.53 3.18 7.03
N LEU A 129 12.90 3.91 7.94
CA LEU A 129 13.15 3.78 9.38
C LEU A 129 12.71 2.44 9.96
N TRP A 130 11.65 1.84 9.43
CA TRP A 130 11.26 0.48 9.76
C TRP A 130 12.37 -0.52 9.41
N LEU A 131 12.90 -0.46 8.18
CA LEU A 131 13.96 -1.35 7.73
C LEU A 131 15.27 -1.16 8.51
N GLN A 132 15.58 0.07 8.93
CA GLN A 132 16.80 0.35 9.69
C GLN A 132 16.71 -0.11 11.16
N ASN A 133 15.56 0.07 11.82
CA ASN A 133 15.48 -0.04 13.28
C ASN A 133 14.73 -1.26 13.80
N PHE A 134 13.80 -1.84 13.03
CA PHE A 134 12.83 -2.81 13.58
C PHE A 134 12.88 -4.18 12.91
N PHE A 135 13.31 -4.27 11.66
CA PHE A 135 13.28 -5.51 10.91
C PHE A 135 14.70 -6.09 10.76
N GLN A 136 14.87 -7.33 11.20
CA GLN A 136 16.09 -8.11 10.96
C GLN A 136 16.10 -8.68 9.54
N GLU A 137 17.26 -9.14 9.08
CA GLU A 137 17.38 -9.87 7.82
C GLU A 137 16.33 -11.01 7.76
N GLY A 138 15.52 -11.02 6.71
CA GLY A 138 14.51 -12.05 6.46
C GLY A 138 13.07 -11.69 6.84
N GLN A 139 12.81 -10.51 7.42
CA GLN A 139 11.44 -10.03 7.66
C GLN A 139 11.01 -9.01 6.59
N PRO A 140 10.24 -9.41 5.56
CA PRO A 140 9.86 -8.51 4.48
C PRO A 140 8.73 -7.54 4.90
N ILE A 141 8.82 -6.30 4.43
CA ILE A 141 7.73 -5.32 4.52
C ILE A 141 6.87 -5.42 3.26
N LEU A 142 5.57 -5.65 3.44
CA LEU A 142 4.59 -5.61 2.33
C LEU A 142 4.11 -4.18 2.12
N ILE A 143 4.30 -3.67 0.91
CA ILE A 143 3.84 -2.34 0.49
C ILE A 143 2.75 -2.52 -0.56
N CYS A 144 1.57 -1.93 -0.31
CA CYS A 144 0.41 -2.01 -1.21
C CYS A 144 -0.11 -0.61 -1.54
N ALA A 145 -0.61 -0.43 -2.76
CA ALA A 145 -1.36 0.76 -3.17
C ALA A 145 -2.44 0.38 -4.20
N GLU A 146 -3.43 1.26 -4.37
CA GLU A 146 -4.58 1.01 -5.25
C GLU A 146 -4.21 1.02 -6.74
N THR A 147 -3.20 1.79 -7.15
CA THR A 147 -2.81 1.95 -8.55
C THR A 147 -1.34 1.57 -8.79
N HIS A 148 -1.04 1.06 -9.99
CA HIS A 148 0.33 0.76 -10.40
C HIS A 148 1.24 1.99 -10.27
N GLN A 149 0.78 3.15 -10.73
CA GLN A 149 1.53 4.40 -10.65
C GLN A 149 1.88 4.79 -9.21
N ALA A 150 0.98 4.56 -8.25
CA ALA A 150 1.26 4.84 -6.84
C ALA A 150 2.36 3.92 -6.29
N VAL A 151 2.31 2.62 -6.61
CA VAL A 151 3.36 1.66 -6.22
C VAL A 151 4.70 2.05 -6.85
N ASP A 152 4.70 2.41 -8.13
CA ASP A 152 5.94 2.72 -8.86
C ASP A 152 6.56 4.04 -8.39
N ASN A 153 5.72 5.02 -8.05
CA ASN A 153 6.18 6.28 -7.46
C ASN A 153 6.86 6.07 -6.10
N LEU A 154 6.26 5.25 -5.24
CA LEU A 154 6.86 4.92 -3.94
C LEU A 154 8.13 4.09 -4.10
N THR A 155 8.11 3.10 -5.01
CA THR A 155 9.28 2.28 -5.37
C THR A 155 10.45 3.15 -5.81
N ARG A 156 10.21 4.14 -6.68
CA ARG A 156 11.26 5.07 -7.14
C ARG A 156 11.88 5.88 -6.00
N ARG A 157 11.08 6.30 -5.01
CA ARG A 157 11.58 6.97 -3.81
C ARG A 157 12.48 6.04 -2.99
N LEU A 158 12.04 4.81 -2.76
CA LEU A 158 12.80 3.83 -1.98
C LEU A 158 14.13 3.44 -2.64
N LEU A 159 14.18 3.38 -3.97
CA LEU A 159 15.41 3.08 -4.71
C LEU A 159 16.49 4.16 -4.57
N GLN A 160 16.14 5.38 -4.14
CA GLN A 160 17.12 6.44 -3.88
C GLN A 160 18.05 6.09 -2.71
N TYR A 161 17.57 5.31 -1.75
CA TYR A 161 18.36 4.90 -0.58
C TYR A 161 19.37 3.77 -0.88
N ARG A 162 19.40 3.21 -2.11
CA ARG A 162 20.39 2.24 -2.68
C ARG A 162 20.66 0.94 -1.89
N GLN A 163 20.12 0.76 -0.69
CA GLN A 163 20.49 -0.30 0.25
C GLN A 163 19.46 -1.45 0.33
N TYR A 164 18.29 -1.30 -0.30
CA TYR A 164 17.17 -2.22 -0.10
C TYR A 164 16.99 -3.23 -1.23
N ARG A 165 16.80 -4.51 -0.87
CA ARG A 165 16.32 -5.54 -1.80
C ARG A 165 14.81 -5.37 -1.99
N LEU A 166 14.42 -4.62 -3.02
CA LEU A 166 13.03 -4.34 -3.36
C LEU A 166 12.52 -5.29 -4.45
N ILE A 167 11.36 -5.92 -4.21
CA ILE A 167 10.68 -6.77 -5.20
C ILE A 167 9.34 -6.13 -5.57
N ARG A 168 9.18 -5.76 -6.85
CA ARG A 168 7.93 -5.24 -7.42
C ARG A 168 7.12 -6.40 -8.02
N TYR A 169 6.01 -6.76 -7.38
CA TYR A 169 5.15 -7.85 -7.87
C TYR A 169 4.11 -7.35 -8.88
N GLY A 170 4.06 -7.96 -10.07
CA GLY A 170 3.10 -7.66 -11.14
C GLY A 170 3.70 -6.88 -12.31
N GLU A 171 2.96 -6.80 -13.41
CA GLU A 171 3.43 -6.13 -14.63
C GLU A 171 3.49 -4.59 -14.43
N PRO A 172 4.65 -3.97 -14.68
CA PRO A 172 4.74 -2.51 -14.75
C PRO A 172 3.96 -2.00 -15.96
N ARG A 173 3.34 -0.82 -15.83
CA ARG A 173 2.61 -0.14 -16.91
C ARG A 173 3.28 1.18 -17.26
#